data_AF-A0A7U2NGU0-F1
#
_entry.id   AF-A0A7U2NGU0-F1
#
_cell.length_a   1.000
_cell.length_b   1.000
_cell.length_c   1.000
_cell.angle_alpha   90.00
_cell.angle_beta   90.00
_cell.angle_gamma   90.00
#
_symmetry.space_group_name_H-M   'P 1'
#
loop_
_entity.id
_entity.type
_entity.pdbx_description
1 polymer ?
#
loop_
_entity_poly.entity_id
_entity_poly.type
_entity_poly.pdbx_seq_one_letter_code
_entity_poly.pdbx_strand_id
1 'polypeptide(L)' 'MTKKINIVENGQSFDFELDENGYIWLLNNEFEGSKINIGQVSGNIRTIESAESNAREMLYVMNILSK' A
#
# COMPACT_ATOMS: atom_id res chain seq x y z
N MET A 1 -5.77 3.23 -14.70
CA MET A 1 -6.41 4.05 -13.63
C MET A 1 -5.94 3.54 -12.26
N THR A 2 -5.57 4.41 -11.32
CA THR A 2 -5.16 3.99 -9.97
C THR A 2 -6.31 4.15 -8.96
N LYS A 3 -6.34 3.28 -7.93
CA LYS A 3 -7.24 3.39 -6.78
C LYS A 3 -6.42 3.85 -5.57
N LYS A 4 -6.92 4.83 -4.82
CA LYS A 4 -6.29 5.30 -3.59
C LYS A 4 -6.79 4.49 -2.40
N ILE A 5 -5.87 4.17 -1.50
CA ILE A 5 -6.11 3.39 -0.29
C ILE A 5 -5.47 4.15 0.87
N ASN A 6 -6.21 4.37 1.95
CA ASN A 6 -5.64 4.92 3.18
C ASN A 6 -5.75 3.88 4.29
N ILE A 7 -4.63 3.56 4.90
CA ILE A 7 -4.56 2.59 6.00
C ILE A 7 -4.13 3.35 7.25
N VAL A 8 -4.95 3.24 8.29
CA VAL A 8 -4.59 3.71 9.63
C VAL A 8 -4.27 2.48 10.48
N GLU A 9 -3.09 2.49 11.10
CA GLU A 9 -2.60 1.42 11.98
C GLU A 9 -1.73 2.05 13.08
N ASN A 10 -1.93 1.66 14.34
CA ASN A 10 -1.19 2.19 15.50
C ASN A 10 -1.13 3.73 15.58
N GLY A 11 -2.18 4.43 15.13
CA GLY A 11 -2.24 5.90 15.12
C GLY A 11 -1.42 6.57 14.00
N GLN A 12 -0.78 5.80 13.13
CA GLN A 12 -0.11 6.27 11.93
C GLN A 12 -1.00 6.05 10.71
N SER A 13 -0.95 6.97 9.76
CA SER A 13 -1.72 6.93 8.51
C SER A 13 -0.77 6.73 7.33
N PHE A 14 -1.09 5.78 6.46
CA PHE A 14 -0.31 5.42 5.30
C PHE A 14 -1.19 5.50 4.05
N ASP A 15 -0.77 6.30 3.09
CA ASP A 15 -1.46 6.43 1.81
C ASP A 15 -0.81 5.52 0.77
N PHE A 16 -1.63 4.76 0.07
CA PHE A 16 -1.20 3.88 -1.02
C PHE A 16 -1.99 4.12 -2.29
N GLU A 17 -1.38 3.71 -3.40
CA GLU A 17 -2.05 3.55 -4.68
C GLU A 17 -1.97 2.11 -5.16
N LEU A 18 -3.12 1.57 -5.57
CA LEU A 18 -3.22 0.34 -6.33
C LEU A 18 -3.34 0.70 -7.81
N ASP A 19 -2.36 0.33 -8.62
CA ASP A 19 -2.42 0.56 -10.06
C ASP A 19 -3.21 -0.52 -10.80
N GLU A 20 -3.44 -0.27 -12.09
CA GLU A 20 -4.21 -1.17 -12.92
C GLU A 20 -3.53 -2.52 -13.17
N ASN A 21 -2.22 -2.63 -12.97
CA ASN A 21 -1.46 -3.87 -13.06
C ASN A 21 -1.47 -4.66 -11.74
N GLY A 22 -2.04 -4.07 -10.68
CA GLY A 22 -2.12 -4.65 -9.36
C GLY A 22 -0.92 -4.31 -8.47
N TYR A 23 -0.02 -3.41 -8.87
CA TYR A 23 1.07 -2.98 -7.99
C TYR A 23 0.55 -2.05 -6.90
N ILE A 24 1.12 -2.20 -5.72
CA ILE A 24 0.81 -1.40 -4.54
C ILE A 24 1.99 -0.45 -4.30
N TRP A 25 1.68 0.83 -4.26
CA TRP A 25 2.64 1.91 -4.14
C TRP A 25 2.39 2.65 -2.84
N LEU A 26 3.33 2.63 -1.90
CA LEU A 26 3.32 3.50 -0.72
C LEU A 26 3.69 4.92 -1.14
N LEU A 27 2.84 5.89 -0.85
CA LEU A 27 3.11 7.30 -1.10
C LEU A 27 4.04 7.85 -0.02
N ASN A 28 5.16 8.42 -0.43
CA ASN A 28 6.07 9.08 0.49
C ASN A 28 5.72 10.57 0.57
N ASN A 29 5.01 10.96 1.63
CA ASN A 29 4.58 12.35 1.84
C ASN A 29 5.74 13.30 2.19
N GLU A 30 6.93 12.79 2.55
CA GLU A 30 8.11 13.62 2.80
C GLU A 30 8.81 14.07 1.51
N PHE A 31 8.60 13.35 0.40
CA PHE A 31 9.20 13.64 -0.90
C PHE A 31 8.10 13.67 -1.96
N GLU A 32 7.64 14.87 -2.31
CA GLU A 32 6.53 15.09 -3.25
C GLU A 32 6.71 14.28 -4.56
N GLY A 33 5.74 13.43 -4.87
CA GLY A 33 5.74 12.59 -6.07
C GLY A 33 6.53 11.28 -5.95
N SER A 34 7.22 11.03 -4.83
CA SER A 34 7.94 9.78 -4.59
C SER A 34 6.98 8.67 -4.14
N LYS A 35 7.18 7.47 -4.70
CA LYS A 35 6.41 6.27 -4.40
C LYS A 35 7.33 5.07 -4.27
N ILE A 36 7.04 4.20 -3.32
CA ILE A 36 7.80 2.95 -3.09
C ILE A 36 6.89 1.78 -3.49
N ASN A 37 7.36 0.91 -4.38
CA ASN A 37 6.66 -0.34 -4.66
C ASN A 37 6.84 -1.28 -3.46
N ILE A 38 5.73 -1.70 -2.86
CA ILE A 38 5.76 -2.58 -1.69
C ILE A 38 5.21 -3.97 -2.00
N GLY A 39 4.67 -4.20 -3.19
CA GLY A 39 4.08 -5.48 -3.54
C GLY A 39 3.11 -5.42 -4.71
N GLN A 40 2.48 -6.56 -4.99
CA GLN A 40 1.51 -6.71 -6.06
C GLN A 40 0.40 -7.67 -5.63
N VAL A 41 -0.85 -7.37 -5.97
CA VAL A 41 -1.96 -8.34 -5.90
C VAL A 41 -1.95 -9.21 -7.15
N SER A 42 -1.91 -10.53 -6.98
CA SER A 42 -1.93 -11.50 -8.09
C SER A 42 -3.36 -11.91 -8.46
N GLY A 43 -3.61 -12.16 -9.75
CA GLY A 43 -4.86 -12.75 -10.26
C GLY A 43 -5.91 -11.74 -10.74
N ASN A 44 -7.13 -12.23 -11.03
CA ASN A 44 -8.24 -11.42 -11.55
C ASN A 44 -8.91 -10.52 -10.50
N ILE A 45 -8.49 -10.60 -9.23
CA ILE A 45 -9.12 -9.92 -8.10
C ILE A 45 -8.23 -8.76 -7.67
N ARG A 46 -8.27 -7.66 -8.42
CA ARG A 46 -7.63 -6.37 -8.08
C ARG A 46 -8.57 -5.52 -7.21
N THR A 47 -8.95 -6.06 -6.06
CA THR A 47 -9.83 -5.38 -5.09
C THR A 47 -9.01 -4.52 -4.14
N ILE A 48 -9.65 -3.47 -3.60
CA ILE A 48 -9.06 -2.62 -2.58
C ILE A 48 -8.74 -3.44 -1.33
N GLU A 49 -9.65 -4.34 -0.92
CA GLU A 49 -9.49 -5.20 0.26
C GLU A 49 -8.24 -6.10 0.17
N SER A 50 -7.99 -6.73 -0.99
CA SER A 50 -6.80 -7.57 -1.18
C SER A 50 -5.51 -6.74 -1.13
N ALA A 51 -5.56 -5.53 -1.70
CA ALA A 51 -4.42 -4.62 -1.66
C ALA A 51 -4.17 -4.06 -0.26
N GLU A 52 -5.22 -3.77 0.51
CA GLU A 52 -5.10 -3.37 1.93
C GLU A 52 -4.47 -4.48 2.78
N SER A 53 -4.94 -5.72 2.62
CA SER A 53 -4.37 -6.86 3.34
C SER A 53 -2.88 -7.03 3.04
N ASN A 54 -2.50 -7.01 1.75
CA ASN A 54 -1.10 -7.12 1.35
C ASN A 54 -0.27 -5.92 1.84
N ALA A 55 -0.80 -4.69 1.76
CA ALA A 55 -0.11 -3.50 2.22
C ALA A 55 0.18 -3.56 3.74
N ARG A 56 -0.79 -4.01 4.56
CA ARG A 56 -0.57 -4.21 6.00
C ARG A 56 0.54 -5.21 6.28
N GLU A 57 0.53 -6.37 5.61
CA GLU A 57 1.60 -7.36 5.76
C GLU A 57 2.96 -6.77 5.41
N MET A 58 3.05 -6.02 4.31
CA MET A 58 4.30 -5.40 3.87
C MET A 58 4.80 -4.32 4.82
N LEU A 59 3.92 -3.51 5.43
CA LEU A 59 4.30 -2.54 6.45
C LEU A 59 4.97 -3.22 7.67
N TYR A 60 4.49 -4.41 8.08
CA TYR A 60 5.14 -5.20 9.13
C TYR A 60 6.49 -5.76 8.67
N VAL A 61 6.59 -6.32 7.47
CA VAL A 61 7.85 -6.88 6.93
C VAL A 61 8.92 -5.80 6.77
N MET A 62 8.54 -4.58 6.38
CA MET A 62 9.43 -3.44 6.24
C MET A 62 9.84 -2.80 7.58
N ASN A 63 9.38 -3.34 8.72
CA ASN A 63 9.55 -2.77 10.07
C ASN A 63 9.07 -1.32 10.18
N ILE A 64 8.10 -0.91 9.36
CA ILE A 64 7.46 0.40 9.47
C ILE A 64 6.48 0.38 10.64
N LEU A 65 5.76 -0.74 10.82
CA LEU A 65 4.96 -1.03 11.99
C LEU A 65 5.74 -1.94 12.94
N SER A 66 5.84 -1.55 14.21
CA SER A 66 6.30 -2.45 15.28
C SER A 66 5.19 -3.44 15.66
N LYS A 67 5.56 -4.69 15.96
CA LYS A 67 4.66 -5.69 16.56
C LYS A 67 4.07 -5.22 17.89
#